data_AF-A0A165YLU6-F1
#
_entry.id   AF-A0A165YLU6-F1
#
_cell.length_a   1.000
_cell.length_b   1.000
_cell.length_c   1.000
_cell.angle_alpha   90.00
_cell.angle_beta   90.00
_cell.angle_gamma   90.00
#
_symmetry.space_group_name_H-M   'P 1'
#
loop_
_entity.id
_entity.type
_entity.pdbx_description
1 polymer ?
#
loop_
_entity_poly.entity_id
_entity_poly.type
_entity_poly.pdbx_seq_one_letter_code
_entity_poly.pdbx_strand_id
1 'polypeptide(L)'
;MMVLVLMAPRVSSCLVKSSEDRDTELCFAEMILYDRVACYANSWGRFYTEIYKHNVQFPPAQPFCEDMKARACIVWWPSMSRLQRMIHRLGSDATPLLRRLEEEWTAFGKALGLDATTERTRHEKEALSRCAWRGCQYHREKPDDVTLLTCKGCGEVRYCGRDCQKSDWSKGGHKTRCRRLKPR
;
A
#
# COMPACT_ATOMS: atom_id res chain seq x y z
N MET A 1 25.16 19.73 -7.70
CA MET A 1 24.23 19.14 -8.68
C MET A 1 24.74 17.74 -9.02
N MET A 2 24.14 16.70 -8.45
CA MET A 2 24.35 15.32 -8.91
C MET A 2 23.17 14.94 -9.78
N VAL A 3 23.44 14.82 -11.08
CA VAL A 3 22.48 14.33 -12.08
C VAL A 3 22.38 12.81 -11.88
N LEU A 4 21.26 12.36 -11.33
CA LEU A 4 20.91 10.94 -11.36
C LEU A 4 20.46 10.62 -12.79
N VAL A 5 21.40 10.11 -13.59
CA VAL A 5 21.13 9.51 -14.89
C VAL A 5 20.40 8.18 -14.63
N LEU A 6 19.08 8.18 -14.82
CA LEU A 6 18.29 6.96 -14.87
C LEU A 6 18.64 6.21 -16.16
N MET A 7 19.46 5.17 -16.05
CA MET A 7 19.63 4.20 -17.10
C MET A 7 18.36 3.35 -17.21
N ALA A 8 17.64 3.50 -18.33
CA ALA A 8 16.56 2.61 -18.72
C ALA A 8 17.14 1.29 -19.26
N PRO A 9 16.69 0.11 -18.82
CA PRO A 9 17.06 -1.13 -19.47
C PRO A 9 16.32 -1.26 -20.81
N ARG A 10 17.07 -1.61 -21.86
CA ARG A 10 16.53 -1.98 -23.18
C ARG A 10 15.78 -3.30 -23.06
N VAL A 11 14.54 -3.33 -23.53
CA VAL A 11 13.73 -4.53 -23.65
C VAL A 11 14.30 -5.37 -24.80
N SER A 12 14.91 -6.51 -24.47
CA SER A 12 15.31 -7.51 -25.47
C SER A 12 14.24 -8.60 -25.50
N SER A 13 13.60 -8.76 -26.66
CA SER A 13 12.56 -9.73 -26.93
C SER A 13 13.13 -11.15 -27.05
N CYS A 14 12.77 -12.05 -26.13
CA CYS A 14 12.83 -13.49 -26.35
C CYS A 14 11.54 -14.14 -25.82
N LEU A 15 10.74 -14.65 -26.75
CA LEU A 15 9.59 -15.52 -26.50
C LEU A 15 10.06 -16.86 -25.91
N VAL A 16 9.58 -17.22 -24.72
CA VAL A 16 9.25 -18.60 -24.34
C VAL A 16 8.09 -18.56 -23.33
N LYS A 17 6.96 -19.20 -23.68
CA LYS A 17 5.79 -19.39 -22.81
C LYS A 17 6.00 -20.56 -21.85
N SER A 18 5.76 -20.37 -20.55
CA SER A 18 5.03 -21.30 -19.63
C SER A 18 5.25 -21.01 -18.12
N SER A 19 4.60 -19.97 -17.58
CA SER A 19 4.33 -19.78 -16.13
C SER A 19 3.28 -18.67 -15.84
N GLU A 20 2.60 -18.18 -16.88
CA GLU A 20 2.15 -16.78 -17.03
C GLU A 20 1.03 -16.28 -16.10
N ASP A 21 0.39 -17.10 -15.26
CA ASP A 21 -0.76 -16.62 -14.46
C ASP A 21 -0.35 -16.03 -13.10
N ARG A 22 0.80 -16.44 -12.53
CA ARG A 22 1.34 -15.85 -11.28
C ARG A 22 2.21 -14.61 -11.53
N ASP A 23 2.93 -14.60 -12.64
CA ASP A 23 3.83 -13.50 -13.00
C ASP A 23 3.05 -12.23 -13.38
N THR A 24 1.84 -12.38 -13.90
CA THR A 24 0.96 -11.25 -14.25
C THR A 24 0.42 -10.52 -13.01
N GLU A 25 0.12 -11.24 -11.93
CA GLU A 25 -0.38 -10.64 -10.67
C GLU A 25 0.75 -9.96 -9.87
N LEU A 26 1.96 -10.53 -9.91
CA LEU A 26 3.20 -9.91 -9.39
C LEU A 26 3.53 -8.62 -10.14
N CYS A 27 3.47 -8.64 -11.47
CA CYS A 27 3.71 -7.47 -12.31
C CYS A 27 2.73 -6.33 -12.02
N PHE A 28 1.45 -6.63 -11.76
CA PHE A 28 0.46 -5.62 -11.41
C PHE A 28 0.69 -4.99 -10.03
N ALA A 29 1.09 -5.79 -9.03
CA ALA A 29 1.41 -5.29 -7.69
C ALA A 29 2.71 -4.46 -7.68
N GLU A 30 3.74 -4.90 -8.41
CA GLU A 30 4.97 -4.15 -8.65
C GLU A 30 4.70 -2.84 -9.39
N MET A 31 3.84 -2.86 -10.42
CA MET A 31 3.45 -1.66 -11.15
C MET A 31 2.68 -0.67 -10.27
N ILE A 32 1.77 -1.11 -9.38
CA ILE A 32 1.06 -0.21 -8.46
C ILE A 32 2.01 0.37 -7.39
N LEU A 33 2.93 -0.44 -6.87
CA LEU A 33 3.93 0.04 -5.91
C LEU A 33 4.88 1.05 -6.57
N TYR A 34 5.38 0.73 -7.77
CA TYR A 34 6.22 1.61 -8.56
C TYR A 34 5.49 2.92 -8.91
N ASP A 35 4.27 2.86 -9.43
CA ASP A 35 3.48 4.04 -9.77
C ASP A 35 3.22 4.93 -8.55
N ARG A 36 2.91 4.34 -7.39
CA ARG A 36 2.71 5.11 -6.14
C ARG A 36 3.99 5.71 -5.60
N VAL A 37 5.10 4.97 -5.63
CA VAL A 37 6.41 5.47 -5.18
C VAL A 37 6.94 6.52 -6.14
N ALA A 38 6.78 6.34 -7.45
CA ALA A 38 7.15 7.30 -8.47
C ALA A 38 6.27 8.55 -8.43
N CYS A 39 4.96 8.40 -8.24
CA CYS A 39 4.04 9.52 -8.07
C CYS A 39 4.35 10.30 -6.78
N TYR A 40 4.71 9.61 -5.70
CA TYR A 40 5.22 10.23 -4.48
C TYR A 40 6.52 10.99 -4.77
N ALA A 41 7.54 10.35 -5.35
CA ALA A 41 8.82 10.97 -5.69
C ALA A 41 8.69 12.17 -6.64
N ASN A 42 7.80 12.09 -7.63
CA ASN A 42 7.54 13.17 -8.60
C ASN A 42 6.77 14.33 -7.97
N SER A 43 5.74 14.05 -7.16
CA SER A 43 5.01 15.09 -6.42
C SER A 43 5.96 15.83 -5.47
N TRP A 44 6.87 15.09 -4.85
CA TRP A 44 7.93 15.61 -4.00
C TRP A 44 8.95 16.44 -4.78
N GLY A 45 9.45 15.94 -5.91
CA GLY A 45 10.40 16.66 -6.77
C GLY A 45 9.85 17.97 -7.32
N ARG A 46 8.53 18.05 -7.58
CA ARG A 46 7.84 19.28 -7.97
C ARG A 46 7.72 20.27 -6.81
N PHE A 47 7.26 19.82 -5.63
CA PHE A 47 7.13 20.66 -4.43
C PHE A 47 8.46 21.32 -4.02
N TYR A 48 9.47 20.48 -3.71
CA TYR A 48 10.75 20.49 -4.41
C TYR A 48 11.22 21.80 -5.04
N THR A 49 11.22 21.68 -6.36
CA THR A 49 11.70 22.64 -7.33
C THR A 49 10.95 23.97 -7.24
N GLU A 50 9.66 23.98 -6.92
CA GLU A 50 8.87 25.22 -6.81
C GLU A 50 9.21 26.04 -5.56
N ILE A 51 9.46 25.41 -4.41
CA ILE A 51 9.94 26.13 -3.21
C ILE A 51 11.37 26.64 -3.40
N TYR A 52 12.26 25.84 -4.01
CA TYR A 52 13.64 26.22 -4.25
C TYR A 52 13.82 27.31 -5.31
N LYS A 53 12.87 27.47 -6.26
CA LYS A 53 12.91 28.57 -7.26
C LYS A 53 12.73 29.96 -6.66
N HIS A 54 12.10 30.07 -5.48
CA HIS A 54 11.66 31.35 -4.93
C HIS A 54 12.28 31.74 -3.58
N ASN A 55 13.04 30.85 -2.91
CA ASN A 55 13.63 31.15 -1.61
C ASN A 55 15.06 30.60 -1.49
N VAL A 56 16.04 31.50 -1.40
CA VAL A 56 17.47 31.16 -1.19
C VAL A 56 17.76 30.83 0.29
N GLN A 57 16.81 31.07 1.19
CA GLN A 57 16.87 30.62 2.58
C GLN A 57 16.21 29.24 2.71
N PHE A 58 17.00 28.26 3.14
CA PHE A 58 16.51 26.93 3.48
C PHE A 58 15.34 27.07 4.47
N PRO A 59 14.15 26.52 4.16
CA PRO A 59 13.10 26.42 5.17
C PRO A 59 13.66 25.62 6.36
N PRO A 60 13.21 25.88 7.60
CA PRO A 60 13.67 25.13 8.75
C PRO A 60 13.43 23.64 8.49
N ALA A 61 14.39 22.78 8.84
CA ALA A 61 14.30 21.34 8.61
C ALA A 61 13.08 20.70 9.31
N GLN A 62 12.50 21.39 10.29
CA GLN A 62 11.39 20.91 11.09
C GLN A 62 10.04 20.85 10.33
N PRO A 63 9.48 21.96 9.77
CA PRO A 63 8.29 21.89 8.91
C PRO A 63 8.39 20.87 7.78
N PHE A 64 9.60 20.70 7.24
CA PHE A 64 9.88 19.67 6.24
C PHE A 64 9.66 18.26 6.77
N CYS A 65 10.31 17.91 7.87
CA CYS A 65 10.17 16.60 8.48
C CYS A 65 8.73 16.33 8.94
N GLU A 66 8.02 17.35 9.41
CA GLU A 66 6.61 17.27 9.81
C GLU A 66 5.69 16.97 8.62
N ASP A 67 5.82 17.68 7.50
CA ASP A 67 5.05 17.38 6.27
C ASP A 67 5.41 16.01 5.70
N MET A 68 6.70 15.64 5.70
CA MET A 68 7.13 14.30 5.28
C MET A 68 6.49 13.22 6.12
N LYS A 69 6.51 13.37 7.44
CA LYS A 69 5.88 12.44 8.37
C LYS A 69 4.38 12.35 8.14
N ALA A 70 3.68 13.49 8.01
CA ALA A 70 2.24 13.53 7.81
C ALA A 70 1.81 12.76 6.55
N ARG A 71 2.53 12.94 5.44
CA ARG A 71 2.24 12.22 4.18
C ARG A 71 2.65 10.76 4.25
N ALA A 72 3.81 10.48 4.84
CA ALA A 72 4.31 9.12 4.98
C ALA A 72 3.37 8.28 5.83
N CYS A 73 2.79 8.80 6.92
CA CYS A 73 1.76 8.11 7.70
C CYS A 73 0.69 7.51 6.78
N ILE A 74 0.14 8.27 5.84
CA ILE A 74 -0.97 7.82 4.97
C ILE A 74 -0.61 6.58 4.14
N VAL A 75 0.62 6.50 3.62
CA VAL A 75 0.99 5.50 2.61
C VAL A 75 1.94 4.41 3.11
N TRP A 76 2.73 4.69 4.15
CA TRP A 76 3.86 3.87 4.57
C TRP A 76 3.44 2.49 5.06
N TRP A 77 2.53 2.42 6.04
CA TRP A 77 2.07 1.12 6.55
C TRP A 77 1.27 0.32 5.50
N PRO A 78 0.32 0.92 4.74
CA PRO A 78 -0.36 0.22 3.66
C PRO A 78 0.59 -0.40 2.61
N SER A 79 1.64 0.32 2.20
CA SER A 79 2.62 -0.21 1.24
C SER A 79 3.53 -1.25 1.90
N MET A 80 3.99 -1.02 3.13
CA MET A 80 4.78 -1.99 3.90
C MET A 80 4.03 -3.31 4.08
N SER A 81 2.77 -3.26 4.52
CA SER A 81 1.94 -4.45 4.71
C SER A 81 1.69 -5.23 3.41
N ARG A 82 1.68 -4.56 2.26
CA ARG A 82 1.60 -5.23 0.95
C ARG A 82 2.92 -5.91 0.60
N LEU A 83 4.04 -5.20 0.77
CA LEU A 83 5.38 -5.72 0.54
C LEU A 83 5.66 -6.96 1.40
N GLN A 84 5.39 -6.89 2.70
CA GLN A 84 5.55 -8.01 3.63
C GLN A 84 4.70 -9.23 3.26
N ARG A 85 3.44 -9.01 2.86
CA ARG A 85 2.59 -10.11 2.40
C ARG A 85 3.08 -10.75 1.12
N MET A 86 3.65 -9.96 0.21
CA MET A 86 4.24 -10.45 -1.02
C MET A 86 5.48 -11.29 -0.73
N ILE A 87 6.42 -10.77 0.07
CA ILE A 87 7.61 -11.50 0.52
C ILE A 87 7.22 -12.80 1.23
N HIS A 88 6.23 -12.75 2.12
CA HIS A 88 5.74 -13.94 2.83
C HIS A 88 5.14 -15.00 1.89
N ARG A 89 4.38 -14.58 0.87
CA ARG A 89 3.80 -15.51 -0.12
C ARG A 89 4.86 -16.17 -1.01
N LEU A 90 5.88 -15.41 -1.38
CA LEU A 90 6.99 -15.89 -2.21
C LEU A 90 7.96 -16.76 -1.40
N GLY A 91 8.12 -16.52 -0.10
CA GLY A 91 8.97 -17.32 0.78
C GLY A 91 10.43 -17.31 0.32
N SER A 92 10.95 -18.48 -0.07
CA SER A 92 12.30 -18.64 -0.63
C SER A 92 12.47 -17.93 -1.98
N ASP A 93 11.38 -17.78 -2.74
CA ASP A 93 11.42 -17.26 -4.11
C ASP A 93 11.37 -15.72 -4.15
N ALA A 94 11.30 -15.08 -2.98
CA ALA A 94 11.34 -13.63 -2.86
C ALA A 94 12.70 -13.11 -3.33
N THR A 95 12.71 -12.23 -4.33
CA THR A 95 13.95 -11.69 -4.88
C THR A 95 14.73 -10.92 -3.80
N PRO A 96 16.08 -10.93 -3.83
CA PRO A 96 16.90 -10.13 -2.92
C PRO A 96 16.54 -8.64 -2.94
N LEU A 97 16.11 -8.13 -4.09
CA LEU A 97 15.65 -6.76 -4.27
C LEU A 97 14.41 -6.45 -3.42
N LEU A 98 13.43 -7.36 -3.36
CA LEU A 98 12.22 -7.16 -2.54
C LEU A 98 12.53 -7.12 -1.05
N ARG A 99 13.44 -7.97 -0.57
CA ARG A 99 13.88 -7.96 0.83
C ARG A 99 14.62 -6.67 1.17
N ARG A 100 15.53 -6.25 0.30
CA ARG A 100 16.24 -4.97 0.44
C ARG A 100 15.26 -3.78 0.45
N LEU A 101 14.25 -3.80 -0.43
CA LEU A 101 13.20 -2.78 -0.44
C LEU A 101 12.42 -2.75 0.88
N GLU A 102 12.14 -3.91 1.50
CA GLU A 102 11.48 -3.98 2.80
C GLU A 102 12.37 -3.37 3.90
N GLU A 103 13.65 -3.69 3.91
CA GLU A 103 14.64 -3.14 4.84
C GLU A 103 14.74 -1.61 4.71
N GLU A 104 14.90 -1.11 3.48
CA GLU A 104 14.99 0.32 3.19
C GLU A 104 13.68 1.06 3.54
N TRP A 105 12.52 0.47 3.21
CA TRP A 105 11.23 1.05 3.55
C TRP A 105 10.98 1.05 5.06
N THR A 106 11.51 0.06 5.78
CA THR A 106 11.47 0.01 7.25
C THR A 106 12.35 1.09 7.86
N ALA A 107 13.57 1.24 7.34
CA ALA A 107 14.50 2.28 7.77
C ALA A 107 13.93 3.68 7.52
N PHE A 108 13.29 3.90 6.38
CA PHE A 108 12.60 5.15 6.06
C PHE A 108 11.51 5.50 7.08
N GLY A 109 10.66 4.53 7.44
CA GLY A 109 9.64 4.73 8.47
C GLY A 109 10.24 5.11 9.83
N LYS A 110 11.28 4.39 10.26
CA LYS A 110 11.99 4.70 11.52
C LYS A 110 12.61 6.10 11.51
N ALA A 111 13.22 6.52 10.39
CA ALA A 111 13.82 7.85 10.25
C ALA A 111 12.79 8.99 10.41
N LEU A 112 11.53 8.73 10.05
CA LEU A 112 10.41 9.67 10.24
C LEU A 112 9.70 9.54 11.58
N GLY A 113 10.19 8.66 12.46
CA GLY A 113 9.53 8.35 13.73
C GLY A 113 8.14 7.73 13.54
N LEU A 114 7.97 6.93 12.47
CA LEU A 114 6.79 6.09 12.27
C LEU A 114 7.02 4.76 12.96
N ASP A 115 6.22 4.49 14.00
CA ASP A 115 6.21 3.20 14.65
C ASP A 115 5.30 2.21 13.92
N ALA A 116 5.84 1.03 13.61
CA ALA A 116 5.15 -0.02 12.87
C ALA A 116 3.85 -0.46 13.58
N THR A 117 3.87 -0.59 14.90
CA THR A 117 2.70 -1.09 15.66
C THR A 117 1.59 -0.04 15.75
N THR A 118 1.97 1.22 15.88
CA THR A 118 1.06 2.37 15.92
C THR A 118 0.41 2.57 14.56
N GLU A 119 1.20 2.62 13.50
CA GLU A 119 0.68 2.80 12.13
C GLU A 119 -0.17 1.61 11.68
N ARG A 120 0.19 0.39 12.10
CA ARG A 120 -0.66 -0.78 11.92
C ARG A 120 -2.03 -0.60 12.55
N THR A 121 -2.06 -0.22 13.82
CA THR A 121 -3.29 -0.02 14.58
C THR A 121 -4.15 1.07 13.96
N ARG A 122 -3.54 2.20 13.56
CA ARG A 122 -4.22 3.29 12.86
C ARG A 122 -4.86 2.79 11.56
N HIS A 123 -4.09 2.09 10.73
CA HIS A 123 -4.57 1.54 9.47
C HIS A 123 -5.69 0.50 9.66
N GLU A 124 -5.60 -0.37 10.67
CA GLU A 124 -6.65 -1.33 10.99
C GLU A 124 -7.95 -0.62 11.42
N LYS A 125 -7.86 0.42 12.26
CA LYS A 125 -9.02 1.27 12.62
C LYS A 125 -9.64 1.98 11.42
N GLU A 126 -8.82 2.50 10.50
CA GLU A 126 -9.30 3.12 9.25
C GLU A 126 -9.88 2.10 8.26
N ALA A 127 -9.40 0.86 8.24
CA ALA A 127 -10.01 -0.20 7.44
C ALA A 127 -11.40 -0.55 7.97
N LEU A 128 -11.57 -0.50 9.30
CA LEU A 128 -12.81 -0.73 10.00
C LEU A 128 -13.87 0.37 9.79
N SER A 129 -13.47 1.57 9.36
CA SER A 129 -14.39 2.64 8.96
C SER A 129 -14.82 2.56 7.49
N ARG A 130 -14.42 1.53 6.74
CA ARG A 130 -14.74 1.41 5.30
C ARG A 130 -15.41 0.09 4.97
N CYS A 131 -16.05 0.03 3.80
CA CYS A 131 -16.63 -1.21 3.30
C CYS A 131 -15.51 -2.18 2.89
N ALA A 132 -15.59 -3.43 3.34
CA ALA A 132 -14.60 -4.45 3.02
C ALA A 132 -14.64 -4.91 1.55
N TRP A 133 -15.79 -4.74 0.87
CA TRP A 133 -15.95 -5.12 -0.53
C TRP A 133 -15.22 -4.14 -1.46
N ARG A 134 -14.18 -4.61 -2.17
CA ARG A 134 -13.31 -3.75 -3.00
C ARG A 134 -14.02 -3.06 -4.16
N GLY A 135 -15.12 -3.62 -4.64
CA GLY A 135 -15.95 -3.03 -5.69
C GLY A 135 -16.96 -1.99 -5.18
N CYS A 136 -17.01 -1.73 -3.88
CA CYS A 136 -17.89 -0.70 -3.30
C CYS A 136 -17.23 0.67 -3.36
N GLN A 137 -18.01 1.72 -3.66
CA GLN A 137 -17.56 3.11 -3.54
C GLN A 137 -17.04 3.43 -2.12
N TYR A 138 -17.67 2.85 -1.09
CA TYR A 138 -17.30 3.04 0.31
C TYR A 138 -16.07 2.24 0.76
N HIS A 139 -15.40 1.53 -0.15
CA HIS A 139 -14.16 0.83 0.14
C HIS A 139 -12.99 1.78 0.37
N ARG A 140 -12.99 2.91 -0.33
CA ARG A 140 -11.91 3.91 -0.28
C ARG A 140 -12.22 5.02 0.71
N GLU A 141 -13.45 5.53 0.65
CA GLU A 141 -13.95 6.66 1.43
C GLU A 141 -15.38 6.36 1.85
N LYS A 142 -15.67 6.40 3.16
CA LYS A 142 -17.01 6.18 3.69
C LYS A 142 -17.55 7.53 4.19
N PRO A 143 -18.69 8.01 3.69
CA PRO A 143 -19.34 9.18 4.27
C PRO A 143 -19.87 8.87 5.67
N ASP A 144 -19.86 9.86 6.57
CA ASP A 144 -20.05 9.67 8.02
C ASP A 144 -21.40 9.04 8.38
N ASP A 145 -22.42 9.29 7.56
CA ASP A 145 -23.81 8.84 7.69
C ASP A 145 -24.02 7.34 7.44
N VAL A 146 -23.08 6.65 6.79
CA VAL A 146 -23.26 5.22 6.43
C VAL A 146 -22.90 4.29 7.59
N THR A 147 -23.87 3.72 8.28
CA THR A 147 -23.58 2.69 9.32
C THR A 147 -23.12 1.39 8.67
N LEU A 148 -21.96 0.86 9.09
CA LEU A 148 -21.42 -0.39 8.56
C LEU A 148 -21.88 -1.59 9.39
N LEU A 149 -22.31 -2.64 8.70
CA LEU A 149 -22.72 -3.92 9.25
C LEU A 149 -21.51 -4.85 9.38
N THR A 150 -21.26 -5.33 10.59
CA THR A 150 -20.22 -6.32 10.86
C THR A 150 -20.63 -7.71 10.34
N CYS A 151 -19.69 -8.46 9.77
CA CYS A 151 -19.90 -9.85 9.43
C CYS A 151 -20.28 -10.68 10.66
N LYS A 152 -21.50 -11.22 10.70
CA LYS A 152 -21.98 -12.08 11.80
C LYS A 152 -21.19 -13.38 11.98
N GLY A 153 -20.41 -13.79 10.99
CA GLY A 153 -19.60 -15.01 11.04
C GLY A 153 -18.27 -14.83 11.78
N CYS A 154 -17.49 -13.81 11.41
CA CYS A 154 -16.15 -13.61 11.99
C CYS A 154 -16.01 -12.38 12.88
N GLY A 155 -16.91 -11.39 12.79
CA GLY A 155 -16.79 -10.13 13.53
C GLY A 155 -15.72 -9.16 13.00
N GLU A 156 -14.89 -9.56 12.03
CA GLU A 156 -13.66 -8.82 11.66
C GLU A 156 -13.86 -7.77 10.57
N VAL A 157 -14.78 -7.99 9.62
CA VAL A 157 -14.99 -7.13 8.45
C VAL A 157 -16.36 -6.46 8.49
N ARG A 158 -16.46 -5.28 7.88
CA ARG A 158 -17.69 -4.50 7.85
C ARG A 158 -18.12 -4.15 6.43
N TYR A 159 -19.43 -4.02 6.22
CA TYR A 159 -20.03 -3.76 4.92
C TYR A 159 -21.09 -2.66 5.04
N CYS A 160 -21.24 -1.82 4.02
CA CYS A 160 -22.32 -0.83 4.00
C CYS A 160 -23.72 -1.44 3.82
N GLY A 161 -23.81 -2.73 3.48
CA GLY A 161 -25.07 -3.41 3.23
C GLY A 161 -24.89 -4.89 2.92
N ARG A 162 -26.00 -5.62 2.85
CA ARG A 162 -26.00 -7.07 2.58
C ARG A 162 -25.47 -7.41 1.19
N ASP A 163 -25.65 -6.53 0.21
CA ASP A 163 -25.20 -6.78 -1.17
C ASP A 163 -23.68 -6.75 -1.29
N CYS A 164 -23.02 -5.84 -0.58
CA CYS A 164 -21.57 -5.82 -0.47
C CYS A 164 -21.04 -7.06 0.27
N GLN A 165 -21.73 -7.50 1.33
CA GLN A 165 -21.36 -8.75 2.00
C GLN A 165 -21.48 -9.97 1.08
N LYS A 166 -22.59 -10.10 0.33
CA LYS A 166 -22.78 -11.19 -0.63
C LYS A 166 -21.73 -11.16 -1.74
N SER A 167 -21.42 -9.96 -2.25
CA SER A 167 -20.40 -9.78 -3.28
C SER A 167 -19.00 -10.13 -2.78
N ASP A 168 -18.62 -9.69 -1.58
CA ASP A 168 -17.33 -10.07 -0.98
C ASP A 168 -17.27 -11.57 -0.64
N TRP A 169 -18.41 -12.19 -0.32
CA TRP A 169 -18.53 -13.63 -0.09
C TRP A 169 -18.27 -14.45 -1.35
N SER A 170 -18.92 -14.12 -2.47
CA SER A 170 -18.84 -14.89 -3.71
C SER A 170 -17.65 -14.49 -4.60
N LYS A 171 -17.33 -13.20 -4.68
CA LYS A 171 -16.31 -12.64 -5.59
C LYS A 171 -15.05 -12.16 -4.86
N GLY A 172 -15.17 -11.73 -3.60
CA GLY A 172 -14.06 -11.14 -2.84
C GLY A 172 -13.24 -12.13 -2.01
N GLY A 173 -13.56 -13.42 -2.08
CA GLY A 173 -12.85 -14.46 -1.33
C GLY A 173 -13.09 -14.43 0.18
N HIS A 174 -14.09 -13.71 0.69
CA HIS A 174 -14.37 -13.73 2.13
C HIS A 174 -14.74 -15.11 2.66
N LYS A 175 -15.38 -15.93 1.83
CA LYS A 175 -15.73 -17.30 2.17
C LYS A 175 -14.54 -18.13 2.65
N THR A 176 -13.34 -17.96 2.08
CA THR A 176 -12.16 -18.77 2.45
C THR A 176 -11.47 -18.30 3.74
N ARG A 177 -11.61 -17.01 4.08
CA ARG A 177 -10.95 -16.38 5.24
C ARG A 177 -11.83 -16.26 6.48
N CYS A 178 -13.15 -16.41 6.34
CA CYS A 178 -14.09 -16.23 7.45
C CYS A 178 -13.87 -17.29 8.54
N ARG A 179 -13.61 -16.84 9.79
CA ARG A 179 -13.34 -17.73 10.95
C ARG A 179 -14.45 -18.74 11.22
N ARG A 180 -15.72 -18.42 10.92
CA ARG A 180 -16.85 -19.37 11.04
C ARG A 180 -16.62 -20.68 10.25
N LEU A 181 -15.82 -20.62 9.20
CA LEU A 181 -15.55 -21.75 8.31
C LEU A 181 -14.17 -22.38 8.53
N LYS A 182 -13.37 -21.90 9.50
CA LYS A 182 -12.13 -22.57 9.88
C LYS A 182 -12.47 -23.72 10.84
N PRO A 183 -12.03 -24.97 10.57
CA PRO A 183 -12.07 -26.03 11.57
C PRO A 183 -11.33 -25.58 12.83
N ARG A 184 -11.87 -25.94 14.00
CA ARG A 184 -11.28 -25.62 15.30
C ARG A 184 -10.04 -26.47 15.58
#